data_AF-A0A381TPH0-F1
#
_entry.id   AF-A0A381TPH0-F1
#
_cell.length_a   1.000
_cell.length_b   1.000
_cell.length_c   1.000
_cell.angle_alpha   90.00
_cell.angle_beta   90.00
_cell.angle_gamma   90.00
#
_symmetry.space_group_name_H-M   'P 1'
#
loop_
_entity.id
_entity.type
_entity.pdbx_description
1 polymer ?
#
loop_
_entity_poly.entity_id
_entity_poly.type
_entity_poly.pdbx_seq_one_letter_code
_entity_poly.pdbx_strand_id
1 'polypeptide(L)'
;MKPVRIHSWNVSPGEASAIQMNLRDKITIQPLPDEIHLVAGTNVSHDPNTNTIHAALVVLRFPDMELVERHGLSEEITFPYVRGILAFREAPPIMKLMKRVQHNPDVVLFHSHGLAHPRRFGLASHLGVLFDVPSIGISDRILVGLHDDMDSEKGHHAPLIHNDKEVGLALRTKDGVNPVFVSVGHKADLLTTMEFTLECVTHYRRPEPIRQAHLAVVAQRDGENIDIDVGGDQATLF
;
A
#
# COMPACT_ATOMS: atom_id res chain seq x y z
N MET A 1 15.63 -0.27 -0.96
CA MET A 1 15.37 0.82 0.03
C MET A 1 15.84 0.45 1.45
N LYS A 2 16.22 1.41 2.31
CA LYS A 2 16.64 1.16 3.72
C LYS A 2 15.70 1.86 4.71
N PRO A 3 15.27 1.21 5.81
CA PRO A 3 14.45 1.87 6.82
C PRO A 3 15.28 2.87 7.64
N VAL A 4 14.68 4.02 7.96
CA VAL A 4 15.25 5.05 8.84
C VAL A 4 14.81 4.89 10.30
N ARG A 5 13.83 4.02 10.56
CA ARG A 5 13.36 3.64 11.91
C ARG A 5 13.22 2.13 12.00
N ILE A 6 13.46 1.59 13.18
CA ILE A 6 13.37 0.16 13.46
C ILE A 6 12.68 -0.08 14.80
N HIS A 7 11.94 -1.17 14.88
CA HIS A 7 11.45 -1.76 16.13
C HIS A 7 11.41 -3.29 15.96
N SER A 8 11.24 -4.02 17.06
CA SER A 8 11.06 -5.48 17.02
C SER A 8 9.71 -5.84 16.38
N TRP A 9 9.71 -6.86 15.52
CA TRP A 9 8.50 -7.51 15.01
C TRP A 9 8.10 -8.75 15.81
N ASN A 10 9.03 -9.30 16.60
CA ASN A 10 8.75 -10.35 17.56
C ASN A 10 8.30 -9.69 18.88
N VAL A 11 7.00 -9.48 19.00
CA VAL A 11 6.36 -8.77 20.12
C VAL A 11 4.99 -9.38 20.40
N SER A 12 4.47 -9.17 21.60
CA SER A 12 3.09 -9.49 21.96
C SER A 12 2.09 -8.52 21.30
N PRO A 13 0.79 -8.87 21.19
CA PRO A 13 -0.26 -7.95 20.73
C PRO A 13 -0.36 -6.63 21.50
N GLY A 14 -0.05 -6.66 22.81
CA GLY A 14 -0.03 -5.46 23.65
C GLY A 14 1.13 -4.53 23.28
N GLU A 15 2.34 -5.08 23.14
CA GLU A 15 3.52 -4.34 22.68
C GLU A 15 3.34 -3.83 21.25
N ALA A 16 2.76 -4.63 20.35
CA ALA A 16 2.41 -4.22 18.99
C ALA A 16 1.50 -2.98 18.99
N SER A 17 0.47 -2.98 19.85
CA SER A 17 -0.42 -1.82 20.01
C SER A 17 0.32 -0.59 20.54
N ALA A 18 1.23 -0.77 21.50
CA ALA A 18 2.05 0.32 22.03
C ALA A 18 2.99 0.90 20.95
N ILE A 19 3.59 0.05 20.11
CA ILE A 19 4.42 0.48 18.97
C ILE A 19 3.60 1.34 18.01
N GLN A 20 2.38 0.93 17.63
CA GLN A 20 1.51 1.73 16.76
C GLN A 20 1.20 3.10 17.38
N MET A 21 0.87 3.13 18.68
CA MET A 21 0.56 4.39 19.38
C MET A 21 1.77 5.32 19.51
N ASN A 22 2.98 4.78 19.62
CA ASN A 22 4.20 5.61 19.66
C ASN A 22 4.60 6.14 18.28
N LEU A 23 4.37 5.36 17.22
CA LEU A 23 4.81 5.72 15.87
C LEU A 23 3.80 6.57 15.09
N ARG A 24 2.51 6.57 15.46
CA ARG A 24 1.49 7.38 14.76
C ARG A 24 1.78 8.87 14.74
N ASP A 25 2.44 9.39 15.77
CA ASP A 25 2.79 10.82 15.85
C ASP A 25 4.00 11.18 14.98
N LYS A 26 4.57 10.19 14.27
CA LYS A 26 5.62 10.40 13.26
C LYS A 26 5.07 10.50 11.84
N ILE A 27 3.76 10.31 11.65
CA ILE A 27 3.13 10.57 10.36
C ILE A 27 3.24 12.07 10.05
N THR A 28 3.69 12.38 8.84
CA THR A 28 3.68 13.74 8.30
C THR A 28 2.56 13.84 7.25
N ILE A 29 1.74 14.88 7.36
CA ILE A 29 0.72 15.21 6.36
C ILE A 29 1.24 16.40 5.56
N GLN A 30 1.39 16.20 4.26
CA GLN A 30 1.88 17.18 3.29
C GLN A 30 1.51 16.71 1.88
N PRO A 31 1.45 17.59 0.87
CA PRO A 31 1.27 17.17 -0.51
C PRO A 31 2.27 16.09 -0.95
N LEU A 32 1.84 15.21 -1.86
CA LEU A 32 2.76 14.33 -2.59
C LEU A 32 3.79 15.16 -3.38
N PRO A 33 4.94 14.57 -3.76
CA PRO A 33 5.93 15.25 -4.61
C PRO A 33 5.32 15.70 -5.95
N ASP A 34 5.74 16.87 -6.43
CA ASP A 34 5.28 17.41 -7.72
C ASP A 34 5.77 16.56 -8.91
N GLU A 35 6.94 15.94 -8.78
CA GLU A 35 7.53 15.06 -9.79
C GLU A 35 7.56 13.62 -9.27
N ILE A 36 6.81 12.73 -9.94
CA ILE A 36 6.77 11.30 -9.66
C ILE A 36 7.20 10.56 -10.93
N HIS A 37 8.25 9.76 -10.84
CA HIS A 37 8.82 8.99 -11.95
C HIS A 37 8.63 7.49 -11.73
N LEU A 38 8.71 7.04 -10.47
CA LEU A 38 8.59 5.65 -10.09
C LEU A 38 7.55 5.48 -8.98
N VAL A 39 6.61 4.57 -9.20
CA VAL A 39 5.56 4.23 -8.24
C VAL A 39 5.63 2.76 -7.89
N ALA A 40 5.61 2.43 -6.60
CA ALA A 40 5.56 1.06 -6.15
C ALA A 40 4.17 0.63 -5.71
N GLY A 41 3.84 -0.64 -5.93
CA GLY A 41 2.63 -1.28 -5.43
C GLY A 41 2.97 -2.53 -4.62
N THR A 42 2.29 -2.75 -3.50
CA THR A 42 2.49 -3.96 -2.68
C THR A 42 1.20 -4.70 -2.42
N ASN A 43 1.24 -6.03 -2.37
CA ASN A 43 0.12 -6.85 -1.94
C ASN A 43 0.59 -8.10 -1.21
N VAL A 44 -0.26 -8.64 -0.35
CA VAL A 44 -0.05 -9.90 0.36
C VAL A 44 -1.24 -10.84 0.18
N SER A 45 -0.98 -12.14 0.23
CA SER A 45 -2.00 -13.18 0.24
C SER A 45 -1.68 -14.18 1.34
N HIS A 46 -2.67 -14.52 2.17
CA HIS A 46 -2.53 -15.51 3.23
C HIS A 46 -3.05 -16.84 2.72
N ASP A 47 -2.26 -17.91 2.88
CA ASP A 47 -2.73 -19.29 2.71
C ASP A 47 -2.94 -19.92 4.09
N PRO A 48 -4.21 -20.06 4.54
CA PRO A 48 -4.51 -20.63 5.85
C PRO A 48 -4.24 -22.14 5.93
N ASN A 49 -4.13 -22.85 4.80
CA ASN A 49 -3.89 -24.29 4.79
C ASN A 49 -2.42 -24.61 5.10
N THR A 50 -1.52 -23.70 4.77
CA THR A 50 -0.06 -23.88 4.93
C THR A 50 0.56 -22.92 5.94
N ASN A 51 -0.25 -22.10 6.63
CA ASN A 51 0.20 -21.02 7.52
C ASN A 51 1.24 -20.09 6.85
N THR A 52 1.11 -19.86 5.54
CA THR A 52 2.07 -19.10 4.73
C THR A 52 1.50 -17.76 4.32
N ILE A 53 2.34 -16.72 4.33
CA ILE A 53 2.06 -15.43 3.69
C ILE A 53 2.92 -15.29 2.45
N HIS A 54 2.27 -14.93 1.35
CA HIS A 54 2.91 -14.54 0.10
C HIS A 54 2.88 -13.03 0.01
N ALA A 55 3.97 -12.42 -0.40
CA ALA A 55 4.06 -10.99 -0.63
C ALA A 55 4.62 -10.71 -2.02
N ALA A 56 4.14 -9.64 -2.64
CA ALA A 56 4.71 -9.12 -3.85
C ALA A 56 4.85 -7.60 -3.78
N LEU A 57 5.91 -7.10 -4.42
CA LEU A 57 6.17 -5.69 -4.64
C LEU A 57 6.48 -5.52 -6.12
N VAL A 58 5.89 -4.49 -6.73
CA VAL A 58 6.21 -4.05 -8.09
C VAL A 58 6.66 -2.59 -8.04
N VAL A 59 7.55 -2.22 -8.96
CA VAL A 59 7.92 -0.83 -9.25
C VAL A 59 7.55 -0.57 -10.70
N LEU A 60 6.77 0.48 -10.94
CA LEU A 60 6.31 0.90 -12.26
C LEU A 60 6.85 2.30 -12.57
N ARG A 61 7.07 2.57 -13.85
CA ARG A 61 7.29 3.91 -14.37
C ARG A 61 5.98 4.69 -14.38
N PHE A 62 6.05 5.98 -14.07
CA PHE A 62 4.92 6.91 -14.12
C PHE A 62 5.16 7.94 -15.24
N PRO A 63 4.14 8.31 -16.05
CA PRO A 63 2.71 7.96 -15.93
C PRO A 63 2.26 6.72 -16.72
N ASP A 64 3.14 6.10 -17.50
CA ASP A 64 2.84 5.01 -18.43
C ASP A 64 2.55 3.65 -17.76
N MET A 65 2.94 3.48 -16.50
CA MET A 65 2.74 2.28 -15.69
C MET A 65 3.49 1.05 -16.21
N GLU A 66 4.62 1.27 -16.88
CA GLU A 66 5.48 0.19 -17.36
C GLU A 66 6.23 -0.49 -16.21
N LEU A 67 6.32 -1.82 -16.24
CA LEU A 67 7.00 -2.58 -15.19
C LEU A 67 8.52 -2.37 -15.24
N VAL A 68 9.10 -1.92 -14.12
CA VAL A 68 10.55 -1.74 -13.94
C VAL A 68 11.13 -2.88 -13.10
N GLU A 69 10.53 -3.16 -11.95
CA GLU A 69 10.93 -4.25 -11.05
C GLU A 69 9.73 -5.00 -10.52
N ARG A 70 9.93 -6.28 -10.20
CA ARG A 70 8.99 -7.10 -9.46
C ARG A 70 9.74 -8.05 -8.56
N HIS A 71 9.28 -8.19 -7.33
CA HIS A 71 9.84 -9.11 -6.37
C HIS A 71 8.74 -9.89 -5.63
N GLY A 72 8.99 -11.17 -5.42
CA GLY A 72 8.13 -12.07 -4.66
C GLY A 72 8.84 -12.73 -3.50
N LEU A 73 8.10 -13.07 -2.45
CA LEU A 73 8.54 -14.01 -1.43
C LEU A 73 7.36 -14.70 -0.75
N SER A 74 7.64 -15.87 -0.17
CA SER A 74 6.71 -16.65 0.65
C SER A 74 7.38 -16.96 1.99
N GLU A 75 6.68 -16.74 3.10
CA GLU A 75 7.20 -16.98 4.45
C GLU A 75 6.13 -17.52 5.39
N GLU A 76 6.54 -18.24 6.44
CA GLU A 76 5.64 -18.70 7.49
C GLU A 76 5.11 -17.51 8.32
N ILE A 77 3.83 -17.55 8.68
CA ILE A 77 3.22 -16.55 9.54
C ILE A 77 3.48 -16.88 11.01
N THR A 78 4.23 -16.01 11.70
CA THR A 78 4.59 -16.19 13.12
C THR A 78 3.75 -15.36 14.09
N PHE A 79 3.06 -14.32 13.60
CA PHE A 79 2.25 -13.43 14.43
C PHE A 79 0.75 -13.80 14.37
N PRO A 80 0.02 -13.81 15.50
CA PRO A 80 -1.39 -14.22 15.54
C PRO A 80 -2.32 -13.25 14.81
N TYR A 81 -3.46 -13.77 14.31
CA TYR A 81 -4.48 -12.91 13.72
C TYR A 81 -5.23 -12.11 14.79
N VAL A 82 -4.98 -10.80 14.82
CA VAL A 82 -5.66 -9.85 15.71
C VAL A 82 -6.07 -8.62 14.92
N ARG A 83 -7.37 -8.31 14.93
CA ARG A 83 -7.93 -7.16 14.20
C ARG A 83 -7.28 -5.86 14.68
N GLY A 84 -6.88 -4.99 13.75
CA GLY A 84 -6.25 -3.71 14.04
C GLY A 84 -4.75 -3.76 14.35
N ILE A 85 -4.11 -4.94 14.30
CA ILE A 85 -2.64 -5.09 14.32
C ILE A 85 -2.15 -6.04 13.22
N LEU A 86 -2.94 -6.18 12.14
CA LEU A 86 -2.62 -7.05 11.00
C LEU A 86 -1.28 -6.68 10.33
N ALA A 87 -0.87 -5.42 10.42
CA ALA A 87 0.45 -4.97 9.97
C ALA A 87 1.60 -5.80 10.54
N PHE A 88 1.50 -6.36 11.75
CA PHE A 88 2.56 -7.21 12.32
C PHE A 88 2.67 -8.59 11.67
N ARG A 89 1.66 -9.02 10.90
CA ARG A 89 1.73 -10.22 10.04
C ARG A 89 2.27 -9.88 8.65
N GLU A 90 1.88 -8.72 8.10
CA GLU A 90 2.06 -8.38 6.68
C GLU A 90 3.27 -7.49 6.41
N ALA A 91 3.66 -6.64 7.35
CA ALA A 91 4.78 -5.74 7.19
C ALA A 91 6.12 -6.46 7.04
N PRO A 92 6.47 -7.49 7.87
CA PRO A 92 7.79 -8.12 7.77
C PRO A 92 8.16 -8.64 6.36
N PRO A 93 7.31 -9.38 5.64
CA PRO A 93 7.64 -9.81 4.28
C PRO A 93 7.72 -8.63 3.30
N ILE A 94 6.80 -7.64 3.40
CA ILE A 94 6.88 -6.44 2.54
C ILE A 94 8.18 -5.67 2.79
N MET A 95 8.62 -5.50 4.04
CA MET A 95 9.88 -4.84 4.36
C MET A 95 11.10 -5.54 3.74
N LYS A 96 11.08 -6.88 3.66
CA LYS A 96 12.13 -7.66 3.01
C LYS A 96 12.15 -7.39 1.51
N LEU A 97 10.99 -7.26 0.87
CA LEU A 97 10.88 -6.87 -0.54
C LEU A 97 11.32 -5.43 -0.77
N MET A 98 10.89 -4.47 0.07
CA MET A 98 11.34 -3.07 -0.03
C MET A 98 12.87 -2.93 0.10
N LYS A 99 13.52 -3.82 0.85
CA LYS A 99 15.00 -3.86 0.93
C LYS A 99 15.67 -4.37 -0.33
N ARG A 100 14.98 -5.16 -1.16
CA ARG A 100 15.48 -5.72 -2.42
C ARG A 100 15.38 -4.75 -3.60
N VAL A 101 14.44 -3.79 -3.54
CA VAL A 101 14.24 -2.76 -4.57
C VAL A 101 15.55 -2.03 -4.88
N GLN A 102 15.93 -1.98 -6.16
CA GLN A 102 17.10 -1.25 -6.67
C GLN A 102 16.71 0.15 -7.15
N HIS A 103 15.55 0.29 -7.80
CA HIS A 103 15.00 1.54 -8.30
C HIS A 103 14.03 2.14 -7.26
N ASN A 104 14.49 3.17 -6.53
CA ASN A 104 13.70 3.74 -5.43
C ASN A 104 12.42 4.43 -5.95
N PRO A 105 11.23 4.03 -5.51
CA PRO A 105 9.99 4.71 -5.86
C PRO A 105 9.84 6.04 -5.14
N ASP A 106 9.19 7.00 -5.79
CA ASP A 106 8.82 8.29 -5.21
C ASP A 106 7.60 8.15 -4.29
N VAL A 107 6.67 7.25 -4.64
CA VAL A 107 5.46 6.95 -3.86
C VAL A 107 5.21 5.45 -3.79
N VAL A 108 4.78 4.95 -2.63
CA VAL A 108 4.43 3.53 -2.43
C VAL A 108 2.95 3.36 -2.08
N LEU A 109 2.22 2.64 -2.92
CA LEU A 109 0.83 2.23 -2.68
C LEU A 109 0.82 0.84 -2.03
N PHE A 110 0.20 0.75 -0.86
CA PHE A 110 0.01 -0.52 -0.16
C PHE A 110 -1.43 -0.98 -0.32
N HIS A 111 -1.66 -2.25 -0.67
CA HIS A 111 -2.99 -2.86 -0.58
C HIS A 111 -3.39 -3.03 0.90
N SER A 112 -3.72 -1.94 1.56
CA SER A 112 -3.97 -1.86 2.99
C SER A 112 -4.56 -0.49 3.36
N HIS A 113 -4.55 -0.17 4.65
CA HIS A 113 -4.98 1.13 5.16
C HIS A 113 -3.80 1.93 5.73
N GLY A 114 -3.90 3.26 5.67
CA GLY A 114 -3.06 4.20 6.41
C GLY A 114 -3.82 4.79 7.61
N LEU A 115 -4.26 6.04 7.51
CA LEU A 115 -5.05 6.73 8.54
C LEU A 115 -6.44 6.11 8.76
N ALA A 116 -7.01 5.41 7.77
CA ALA A 116 -8.27 4.66 7.87
C ALA A 116 -8.13 3.38 8.73
N HIS A 117 -7.76 3.58 9.99
CA HIS A 117 -7.43 2.54 10.95
C HIS A 117 -7.89 2.95 12.36
N PRO A 118 -8.27 2.00 13.25
CA PRO A 118 -8.71 2.31 14.61
C PRO A 118 -7.75 3.25 15.38
N ARG A 119 -6.45 3.04 15.19
CA ARG A 119 -5.38 3.84 15.81
C ARG A 119 -4.76 4.92 14.92
N ARG A 120 -5.35 5.19 13.74
CA ARG A 120 -4.80 6.09 12.71
C ARG A 120 -3.38 5.69 12.27
N PHE A 121 -3.11 4.38 12.24
CA PHE A 121 -1.79 3.83 11.98
C PHE A 121 -1.87 2.41 11.39
N GLY A 122 -2.41 2.32 10.17
CA GLY A 122 -2.42 1.09 9.39
C GLY A 122 -1.06 0.80 8.73
N LEU A 123 -0.99 -0.29 7.97
CA LEU A 123 0.23 -0.78 7.33
C LEU A 123 0.90 0.28 6.43
N ALA A 124 0.13 1.04 5.65
CA ALA A 124 0.67 2.09 4.77
C ALA A 124 1.38 3.20 5.57
N SER A 125 0.78 3.65 6.68
CA SER A 125 1.40 4.61 7.59
C SER A 125 2.60 4.01 8.30
N HIS A 126 2.50 2.75 8.72
CA HIS A 126 3.56 2.05 9.44
C HIS A 126 4.82 1.96 8.58
N LEU A 127 4.72 1.39 7.38
CA LEU A 127 5.87 1.26 6.50
C LEU A 127 6.34 2.59 5.92
N GLY A 128 5.42 3.52 5.65
CA GLY A 128 5.76 4.89 5.26
C GLY A 128 6.65 5.58 6.30
N VAL A 129 6.31 5.50 7.59
CA VAL A 129 7.11 6.07 8.69
C VAL A 129 8.45 5.34 8.87
N LEU A 130 8.49 4.02 8.70
CA LEU A 130 9.74 3.26 8.87
C LEU A 130 10.76 3.54 7.76
N PHE A 131 10.31 3.70 6.52
CA PHE A 131 11.16 3.97 5.36
C PHE A 131 11.25 5.45 5.00
N ASP A 132 10.47 6.30 5.67
CA ASP A 132 10.34 7.74 5.44
C ASP A 132 10.02 8.12 3.98
N VAL A 133 9.17 7.30 3.37
CA VAL A 133 8.71 7.42 1.98
C VAL A 133 7.24 7.86 1.93
N PRO A 134 6.84 8.69 0.95
CA PRO A 134 5.43 8.94 0.65
C PRO A 134 4.67 7.63 0.48
N SER A 135 3.58 7.46 1.23
CA SER A 135 2.81 6.22 1.24
C SER A 135 1.31 6.44 1.26
N ILE A 136 0.61 5.55 0.57
CA ILE A 136 -0.85 5.57 0.39
C ILE A 136 -1.40 4.17 0.67
N GLY A 137 -2.47 4.10 1.45
CA GLY A 137 -3.26 2.87 1.62
C GLY A 137 -4.42 2.83 0.64
N ILE A 138 -4.47 1.78 -0.18
CA ILE A 138 -5.59 1.48 -1.08
C ILE A 138 -6.21 0.15 -0.66
N SER A 139 -7.50 0.14 -0.36
CA SER A 139 -8.20 -1.07 0.06
C SER A 139 -9.47 -1.31 -0.74
N ASP A 140 -9.84 -2.59 -0.88
CA ASP A 140 -11.11 -2.99 -1.47
C ASP A 140 -12.27 -2.94 -0.48
N ARG A 141 -11.99 -2.77 0.81
CA ARG A 141 -12.97 -2.86 1.90
C ARG A 141 -12.73 -1.77 2.95
N ILE A 142 -13.79 -1.40 3.66
CA ILE A 142 -13.70 -0.51 4.82
C ILE A 142 -13.22 -1.31 6.03
N LEU A 143 -12.17 -0.83 6.71
CA LEU A 143 -11.76 -1.32 8.02
C LEU A 143 -12.47 -0.58 9.15
N VAL A 144 -12.58 0.75 9.03
CA VAL A 144 -13.27 1.64 9.96
C VAL A 144 -13.90 2.81 9.21
N GLY A 145 -14.95 3.36 9.82
CA GLY A 145 -15.65 4.54 9.29
C GLY A 145 -16.79 4.19 8.36
N LEU A 146 -17.46 5.25 7.90
CA LEU A 146 -18.59 5.23 7.00
C LEU A 146 -18.44 6.38 6.01
N HIS A 147 -19.03 6.26 4.83
CA HIS A 147 -19.12 7.34 3.86
C HIS A 147 -20.58 7.46 3.42
N ASP A 148 -20.97 8.66 3.01
CA ASP A 148 -22.28 8.89 2.40
C ASP A 148 -22.34 8.31 0.98
N ASP A 149 -23.54 8.28 0.42
CA ASP A 149 -23.72 7.88 -0.98
C ASP A 149 -22.93 8.81 -1.91
N MET A 150 -22.45 8.24 -3.00
CA MET A 150 -21.63 8.92 -3.99
C MET A 150 -21.99 8.44 -5.39
N ASP A 151 -21.89 9.34 -6.36
CA ASP A 151 -22.25 9.04 -7.73
C ASP A 151 -21.45 7.89 -8.35
N SER A 152 -22.02 7.34 -9.41
CA SER A 152 -21.50 6.14 -10.06
C SER A 152 -20.35 6.40 -11.03
N GLU A 153 -20.09 7.67 -11.39
CA GLU A 153 -19.10 8.08 -12.39
C GLU A 153 -17.70 8.19 -11.80
N LYS A 154 -16.68 7.79 -12.57
CA LYS A 154 -15.26 7.86 -12.22
C LYS A 154 -14.88 9.28 -11.76
N GLY A 155 -14.10 9.36 -10.69
CA GLY A 155 -13.65 10.61 -10.08
C GLY A 155 -14.53 11.09 -8.93
N HIS A 156 -15.80 10.67 -8.86
CA HIS A 156 -16.63 10.97 -7.70
C HIS A 156 -16.09 10.29 -6.45
N HIS A 157 -16.23 10.96 -5.31
CA HIS A 157 -15.71 10.51 -4.04
C HIS A 157 -16.54 11.03 -2.88
N ALA A 158 -16.46 10.34 -1.75
CA ALA A 158 -17.05 10.78 -0.49
C ALA A 158 -16.02 10.63 0.66
N PRO A 159 -15.99 11.55 1.63
CA PRO A 159 -15.17 11.41 2.82
C PRO A 159 -15.48 10.12 3.58
N LEU A 160 -14.45 9.42 4.03
CA LEU A 160 -14.57 8.29 4.95
C LEU A 160 -14.41 8.81 6.38
N ILE A 161 -15.51 8.85 7.13
CA ILE A 161 -15.57 9.42 8.48
C ILE A 161 -15.54 8.32 9.54
N HIS A 162 -14.63 8.44 10.52
CA HIS A 162 -14.55 7.55 11.67
C HIS A 162 -14.32 8.36 12.95
N ASN A 163 -15.22 8.25 13.93
CA ASN A 163 -15.21 9.06 15.17
C ASN A 163 -15.11 10.57 14.87
N ASP A 164 -16.02 11.08 14.04
CA ASP A 164 -16.13 12.49 13.64
C ASP A 164 -14.88 13.08 12.98
N LYS A 165 -14.00 12.22 12.45
CA LYS A 165 -12.80 12.62 11.72
C LYS A 165 -12.75 11.94 10.37
N GLU A 166 -12.41 12.72 9.35
CA GLU A 166 -12.03 12.20 8.05
C GLU A 166 -10.73 11.40 8.17
N VAL A 167 -10.76 10.15 7.70
CA VAL A 167 -9.63 9.22 7.77
C VAL A 167 -9.16 8.73 6.40
N GLY A 168 -9.82 9.18 5.35
CA GLY A 168 -9.63 8.76 3.98
C GLY A 168 -10.85 9.10 3.14
N LEU A 169 -11.00 8.45 2.00
CA LEU A 169 -12.11 8.64 1.07
C LEU A 169 -12.54 7.33 0.43
N ALA A 170 -13.80 7.24 0.06
CA ALA A 170 -14.29 6.29 -0.93
C ALA A 170 -14.15 6.94 -2.31
N LEU A 171 -13.47 6.28 -3.25
CA LEU A 171 -13.16 6.80 -4.59
C LEU A 171 -13.75 5.92 -5.68
N ARG A 172 -14.51 6.51 -6.60
CA ARG A 172 -14.96 5.84 -7.82
C ARG A 172 -13.81 5.87 -8.83
N THR A 173 -13.07 4.78 -8.92
CA THR A 173 -12.01 4.63 -9.93
C THR A 173 -12.53 4.11 -11.26
N LYS A 174 -13.72 3.50 -11.26
CA LYS A 174 -14.37 2.94 -12.46
C LYS A 174 -15.88 3.09 -12.39
N ASP A 175 -16.48 3.51 -13.50
CA ASP A 175 -17.93 3.76 -13.62
C ASP A 175 -18.76 2.54 -13.22
N GLY A 176 -19.79 2.76 -12.40
CA GLY A 176 -20.75 1.74 -11.98
C GLY A 176 -20.17 0.61 -11.12
N VAL A 177 -18.89 0.71 -10.71
CA VAL A 177 -18.22 -0.32 -9.91
C VAL A 177 -17.99 0.19 -8.48
N ASN A 178 -18.06 -0.70 -7.49
CA ASN A 178 -17.78 -0.37 -6.08
C ASN A 178 -16.48 0.45 -5.93
N PRO A 179 -16.47 1.49 -5.06
CA PRO A 179 -15.32 2.37 -4.90
C PRO A 179 -14.12 1.60 -4.30
N VAL A 180 -12.92 2.16 -4.44
CA VAL A 180 -11.78 1.79 -3.60
C VAL A 180 -11.72 2.74 -2.41
N PHE A 181 -11.12 2.30 -1.31
CA PHE A 181 -10.95 3.12 -0.11
C PHE A 181 -9.51 3.57 -0.01
N VAL A 182 -9.32 4.88 -0.09
CA VAL A 182 -8.01 5.52 -0.14
C VAL A 182 -7.76 6.21 1.21
N SER A 183 -6.56 6.06 1.74
CA SER A 183 -6.17 6.73 2.99
C SER A 183 -4.70 7.11 2.96
N VAL A 184 -4.39 8.28 3.49
CA VAL A 184 -3.02 8.77 3.66
C VAL A 184 -2.22 7.79 4.52
N GLY A 185 -1.01 7.47 4.10
CA GLY A 185 -0.03 6.72 4.89
C GLY A 185 0.92 7.65 5.64
N HIS A 186 1.89 8.22 4.93
CA HIS A 186 2.95 9.12 5.41
C HIS A 186 3.39 10.04 4.27
N LYS A 187 3.78 11.29 4.58
CA LYS A 187 4.19 12.32 3.60
C LYS A 187 3.24 12.43 2.39
N ALA A 188 1.95 12.40 2.67
CA ALA A 188 0.89 12.55 1.69
C ALA A 188 -0.28 13.30 2.34
N ASP A 189 -1.09 13.97 1.52
CA ASP A 189 -2.35 14.57 1.93
C ASP A 189 -3.48 13.93 1.13
N LEU A 190 -4.72 14.20 1.51
CA LEU A 190 -5.86 13.50 0.92
C LEU A 190 -6.13 13.97 -0.52
N LEU A 191 -5.92 15.25 -0.82
CA LEU A 191 -6.19 15.84 -2.13
C LEU A 191 -5.26 15.27 -3.19
N THR A 192 -3.95 15.42 -3.01
CA THR A 192 -2.94 14.92 -3.96
C THR A 192 -2.96 13.39 -4.04
N THR A 193 -3.24 12.71 -2.93
CA THR A 193 -3.43 11.25 -2.92
C THR A 193 -4.61 10.82 -3.80
N MET A 194 -5.72 11.55 -3.78
CA MET A 194 -6.89 11.24 -4.60
C MET A 194 -6.59 11.40 -6.09
N GLU A 195 -6.04 12.56 -6.46
CA GLU A 195 -5.67 12.89 -7.84
C GLU A 195 -4.69 11.87 -8.39
N PHE A 196 -3.59 11.62 -7.66
CA PHE A 196 -2.59 10.63 -8.03
C PHE A 196 -3.16 9.20 -8.13
N THR A 197 -4.08 8.83 -7.24
CA THR A 197 -4.75 7.52 -7.32
C THR A 197 -5.56 7.39 -8.61
N LEU A 198 -6.24 8.45 -9.08
CA LEU A 198 -6.98 8.45 -10.34
C LEU A 198 -6.06 8.39 -11.56
N GLU A 199 -4.90 9.05 -11.52
CA GLU A 199 -3.87 8.97 -12.56
C GLU A 199 -3.25 7.58 -12.66
N CYS A 200 -3.16 6.86 -11.54
CA CYS A 200 -2.73 5.47 -11.52
C CYS A 200 -3.78 4.48 -12.07
N VAL A 201 -4.99 4.91 -12.44
CA VAL A 201 -6.07 4.01 -12.88
C VAL A 201 -6.09 3.89 -14.40
N THR A 202 -5.89 2.67 -14.88
CA THR A 202 -6.04 2.26 -16.28
C THR A 202 -7.49 1.85 -16.59
N HIS A 203 -7.72 0.64 -17.09
CA HIS A 203 -9.06 0.11 -17.42
C HIS A 203 -9.75 -0.62 -16.25
N TYR A 204 -9.05 -0.81 -15.14
CA TYR A 204 -9.47 -1.65 -14.02
C TYR A 204 -9.89 -0.83 -12.80
N ARG A 205 -10.68 -1.45 -11.92
CA ARG A 205 -11.11 -0.83 -10.65
C ARG A 205 -9.93 -0.49 -9.73
N ARG A 206 -8.94 -1.38 -9.63
CA ARG A 206 -7.76 -1.14 -8.78
C ARG A 206 -6.75 -0.28 -9.56
N PRO A 207 -6.12 0.73 -8.92
CA PRO A 207 -4.97 1.42 -9.50
C PRO A 207 -3.90 0.43 -9.94
N GLU A 208 -3.20 0.74 -11.01
CA GLU A 208 -2.30 -0.16 -11.71
C GLU A 208 -1.19 -0.74 -10.81
N PRO A 209 -0.52 0.03 -9.92
CA PRO A 209 0.46 -0.54 -8.99
C PRO A 209 -0.13 -1.62 -8.08
N ILE A 210 -1.34 -1.39 -7.55
CA ILE A 210 -2.03 -2.35 -6.67
C ILE A 210 -2.52 -3.56 -7.47
N ARG A 211 -2.97 -3.36 -8.71
CA ARG A 211 -3.41 -4.42 -9.60
C ARG A 211 -2.25 -5.35 -9.98
N GLN A 212 -1.10 -4.78 -10.37
CA GLN A 212 0.10 -5.53 -10.72
C GLN A 212 0.64 -6.29 -9.51
N ALA A 213 0.71 -5.66 -8.32
CA ALA A 213 1.09 -6.35 -7.09
C ALA A 213 0.12 -7.49 -6.74
N HIS A 214 -1.18 -7.33 -7.00
CA HIS A 214 -2.16 -8.41 -6.81
C HIS A 214 -1.92 -9.59 -7.75
N LEU A 215 -1.70 -9.35 -9.05
CA LEU A 215 -1.39 -10.43 -9.98
C LEU A 215 -0.10 -11.14 -9.61
N ALA A 216 0.93 -10.36 -9.25
CA ALA A 216 2.21 -10.87 -8.80
C ALA A 216 2.06 -11.77 -7.55
N VAL A 217 1.30 -11.36 -6.53
CA VAL A 217 1.15 -12.18 -5.32
C VAL A 217 0.36 -13.47 -5.58
N VAL A 218 -0.57 -13.46 -6.55
CA VAL A 218 -1.28 -14.68 -6.98
C VAL A 218 -0.30 -15.65 -7.64
N ALA A 219 0.52 -15.18 -8.60
CA ALA A 219 1.54 -16.00 -9.24
C ALA A 219 2.57 -16.55 -8.24
N GLN A 220 3.02 -15.73 -7.28
CA GLN A 220 3.93 -16.15 -6.20
C GLN A 220 3.31 -17.25 -5.31
N ARG A 221 2.02 -17.14 -4.99
CA ARG A 221 1.28 -18.17 -4.25
C ARG A 221 1.19 -19.47 -5.05
N ASP A 222 0.99 -19.36 -6.36
CA ASP A 222 0.83 -20.51 -7.26
C ASP A 222 2.19 -21.16 -7.62
N GLY A 223 3.30 -20.66 -7.04
CA GLY A 223 4.64 -21.25 -7.13
C GLY A 223 5.49 -20.75 -8.30
N GLU A 224 5.06 -19.70 -8.98
CA GLU A 224 5.82 -19.10 -10.08
C GLU A 224 7.01 -18.27 -9.56
N ASN A 225 8.11 -18.25 -10.33
CA ASN A 225 9.18 -17.29 -10.09
C ASN A 225 8.80 -15.95 -10.73
N ILE A 226 8.49 -14.97 -9.89
CA ILE A 226 8.00 -13.66 -10.35
C ILE A 226 9.07 -12.57 -10.37
N ASP A 227 10.29 -12.84 -9.88
CA ASP A 227 11.35 -11.84 -9.77
C ASP A 227 11.74 -11.33 -11.17
N ILE A 228 11.64 -10.02 -11.38
CA ILE A 228 11.99 -9.32 -12.62
C ILE A 228 12.71 -8.02 -12.25
N ASP A 229 13.79 -7.72 -12.97
CA ASP A 229 14.42 -6.40 -13.02
C ASP A 229 14.69 -6.09 -14.49
N VAL A 230 13.93 -5.14 -15.05
CA VAL A 230 14.02 -4.77 -16.46
C VAL A 230 15.11 -3.72 -16.70
N GLY A 231 15.67 -3.13 -15.63
CA GLY A 231 16.66 -2.06 -15.72
C GLY A 231 16.06 -0.73 -16.23
N GLY A 232 16.50 0.39 -15.67
CA GLY A 232 16.06 1.73 -16.08
C GLY A 232 16.47 2.17 -17.49
N ASP A 233 17.39 1.47 -18.17
CA ASP A 233 17.97 1.87 -19.45
C ASP A 233 17.65 0.88 -20.59
N GLN A 234 16.50 1.09 -21.24
CA GLN A 234 16.49 1.11 -22.70
C GLN A 234 16.37 2.56 -23.16
N ALA A 235 17.44 3.34 -22.94
CA ALA A 235 17.73 4.45 -23.82
C ALA A 235 17.83 3.86 -25.23
N THR A 236 16.78 4.06 -26.01
CA THR A 236 16.70 3.60 -27.39
C THR A 236 17.82 4.28 -28.14
N LEU A 237 18.81 3.49 -28.57
CA LEU A 237 19.76 3.85 -29.61
C LEU A 237 18.96 4.13 -30.89
N PHE A 238 18.53 5.38 -31.13
CA PHE A 238 18.31 5.98 -32.45
C PHE A 238 18.41 7.50 -32.35
#